data_AF-A0A969A1A0-F1
#
_entry.id   AF-A0A969A1A0-F1
#
_cell.length_a   1.000
_cell.length_b   1.000
_cell.length_c   1.000
_cell.angle_alpha   90.00
_cell.angle_beta   90.00
_cell.angle_gamma   90.00
#
_symmetry.space_group_name_H-M   'P 1'
#
loop_
_entity.id
_entity.type
_entity.pdbx_description
1 polymer ?
#
loop_
_entity_poly.entity_id
_entity_poly.type
_entity_poly.pdbx_seq_one_letter_code
_entity_poly.pdbx_strand_id
1 'polypeptide(L)'
;MNSREQLLARWEHYSAGLPAASLDLRVAQRALRDGCSAKEVTLMLVAGSETVRLIYDKQGRKEAIAFAQHIVTIASQQHAKAAPTRRQQESLDLEL
;
A
#
# COMPACT_ATOMS: atom_id res chain seq x y z
N MET A 1 -11.36 -11.82 -13.56
CA MET A 1 -10.16 -11.09 -14.04
C MET A 1 -10.39 -9.62 -13.79
N ASN A 2 -9.43 -8.90 -13.18
CA ASN A 2 -9.52 -7.44 -13.07
C ASN A 2 -9.05 -6.84 -14.39
N SER A 3 -9.91 -6.07 -15.07
CA SER A 3 -9.50 -5.36 -16.29
C SER A 3 -8.56 -4.20 -15.92
N ARG A 4 -7.72 -3.77 -16.87
CA ARG A 4 -6.82 -2.63 -16.65
C ARG A 4 -7.58 -1.37 -16.24
N GLU A 5 -8.73 -1.11 -16.84
CA GLU A 5 -9.59 0.04 -16.53
C GLU A 5 -10.14 -0.01 -15.10
N GLN A 6 -10.58 -1.18 -14.64
CA GLN A 6 -11.03 -1.36 -13.26
C GLN A 6 -9.90 -1.12 -12.25
N LEU A 7 -8.68 -1.58 -12.57
CA LEU A 7 -7.50 -1.33 -11.74
C LEU A 7 -7.14 0.16 -11.71
N LEU A 8 -7.27 0.86 -12.84
CA LEU A 8 -7.00 2.29 -12.94
C LEU A 8 -8.03 3.12 -12.16
N ALA A 9 -9.32 2.78 -12.26
CA ALA A 9 -10.38 3.41 -11.47
C ALA A 9 -10.17 3.19 -9.96
N ARG A 10 -9.76 1.99 -9.54
CA ARG A 10 -9.40 1.72 -8.14
C ARG A 10 -8.20 2.55 -7.69
N TRP A 11 -7.18 2.70 -8.54
CA TRP A 11 -6.03 3.54 -8.26
C TRP A 11 -6.45 5.01 -8.05
N GLU A 12 -7.26 5.58 -8.95
CA GLU A 12 -7.78 6.95 -8.82
C GLU A 12 -8.59 7.13 -7.54
N HIS A 13 -9.46 6.16 -7.23
CA HIS A 13 -10.24 6.16 -6.00
C HIS A 13 -9.37 6.22 -4.75
N TYR A 14 -8.36 5.35 -4.65
CA TYR A 14 -7.50 5.31 -3.46
C TYR A 14 -6.48 6.45 -3.40
N SER A 15 -6.04 6.97 -4.55
CA SER A 15 -5.10 8.10 -4.64
C SER A 15 -5.75 9.45 -4.37
N ALA A 16 -7.08 9.55 -4.48
CA ALA A 16 -7.82 10.78 -4.24
C ALA A 16 -7.50 11.41 -2.87
N GLY A 17 -7.17 12.71 -2.90
CA GLY A 17 -6.87 13.51 -1.72
C GLY A 17 -5.57 13.13 -0.99
N LEU A 18 -4.72 12.29 -1.58
CA LEU A 18 -3.41 11.96 -1.02
C LEU A 18 -2.33 12.91 -1.54
N PRO A 19 -1.32 13.23 -0.71
CA PRO A 19 -0.15 13.96 -1.18
C PRO A 19 0.66 13.11 -2.16
N ALA A 20 1.27 13.76 -3.15
CA ALA A 20 2.13 13.10 -4.14
C ALA A 20 3.35 12.40 -3.49
N ALA A 21 3.89 13.00 -2.42
CA ALA A 21 4.96 12.38 -1.64
C ALA A 21 4.44 11.08 -1.02
N SER A 22 5.12 9.95 -1.29
CA SER A 22 4.74 8.61 -0.82
C SER A 22 3.36 8.11 -1.30
N LEU A 23 2.85 8.62 -2.43
CA LEU A 23 1.51 8.30 -2.93
C LEU A 23 1.29 6.78 -3.09
N ASP A 24 2.22 6.09 -3.76
CA ASP A 24 2.15 4.63 -4.00
C ASP A 24 1.98 3.83 -2.70
N LEU A 25 2.75 4.20 -1.67
CA LEU A 25 2.72 3.53 -0.37
C LEU A 25 1.38 3.78 0.35
N ARG A 26 0.89 5.01 0.34
CA ARG A 26 -0.38 5.38 1.00
C ARG A 26 -1.58 4.75 0.30
N VAL A 27 -1.55 4.68 -1.03
CA VAL A 27 -2.56 3.97 -1.82
C VAL A 27 -2.55 2.48 -1.47
N ALA A 28 -1.37 1.86 -1.43
CA ALA A 28 -1.25 0.46 -1.06
C ALA A 28 -1.77 0.19 0.37
N GLN A 29 -1.45 1.05 1.34
CA GLN A 29 -1.97 0.95 2.71
C GLN A 29 -3.49 1.04 2.76
N ARG A 30 -4.10 2.01 2.07
CA ARG A 30 -5.57 2.15 2.02
C ARG A 30 -6.22 0.91 1.42
N ALA A 31 -5.74 0.46 0.26
CA ALA A 31 -6.32 -0.69 -0.42
C ALA A 31 -6.19 -1.98 0.39
N LEU A 32 -5.05 -2.21 1.06
CA LEU A 32 -4.86 -3.36 1.96
C LEU A 32 -5.80 -3.29 3.18
N ARG A 33 -5.95 -2.12 3.80
CA ARG A 33 -6.87 -1.92 4.93
C ARG A 33 -8.32 -2.19 4.54
N ASP A 34 -8.68 -1.85 3.31
CA ASP A 34 -10.03 -2.06 2.77
C ASP A 34 -10.23 -3.50 2.24
N GLY A 35 -9.26 -4.40 2.49
CA GLY A 35 -9.38 -5.84 2.25
C GLY A 35 -8.88 -6.33 0.89
N CYS A 36 -8.27 -5.47 0.07
CA CYS A 36 -7.69 -5.91 -1.19
C CYS A 36 -6.50 -6.86 -0.93
N SER A 37 -6.36 -7.90 -1.76
CA SER A 37 -5.21 -8.79 -1.66
C SER A 37 -3.93 -8.11 -2.14
N ALA A 38 -2.77 -8.52 -1.61
CA ALA A 38 -1.46 -8.01 -2.04
C ALA A 38 -1.24 -8.10 -3.56
N LYS A 39 -1.77 -9.16 -4.19
CA LYS A 39 -1.74 -9.34 -5.65
C LYS A 39 -2.57 -8.28 -6.37
N GLU A 40 -3.78 -8.00 -5.90
CA GLU A 40 -4.64 -6.98 -6.49
C GLU A 40 -4.03 -5.59 -6.35
N VAL A 41 -3.48 -5.28 -5.17
CA VAL A 41 -2.80 -3.99 -4.93
C VAL A 41 -1.58 -3.84 -5.83
N THR A 42 -0.79 -4.91 -6.02
CA THR A 42 0.34 -4.90 -6.95
C THR A 42 -0.12 -4.59 -8.38
N LEU A 43 -1.17 -5.25 -8.86
CA LEU A 43 -1.71 -5.01 -10.20
C LEU A 43 -2.28 -3.59 -10.35
N MET A 44 -2.89 -3.06 -9.30
CA MET A 44 -3.42 -1.69 -9.25
C MET A 44 -2.29 -0.65 -9.36
N LEU A 45 -1.20 -0.84 -8.61
CA LEU A 45 -0.01 0.01 -8.69
C LEU A 45 0.59 -0.01 -10.11
N VAL A 46 0.72 -1.20 -10.71
CA VAL A 46 1.23 -1.33 -12.09
C VAL A 46 0.33 -0.62 -13.11
N ALA A 47 -0.98 -0.60 -12.89
CA ALA A 47 -1.92 0.04 -13.80
C ALA A 47 -1.89 1.59 -13.69
N GLY A 48 -1.84 2.12 -12.47
CA GLY A 48 -2.12 3.54 -12.21
C GLY A 48 -0.95 4.40 -11.75
N SER A 49 0.12 3.81 -11.19
CA SER A 49 1.25 4.58 -10.67
C SER A 49 2.12 5.16 -11.78
N GLU A 50 2.32 6.48 -11.74
CA GLU A 50 3.27 7.17 -12.61
C GLU A 50 4.71 6.72 -12.33
N THR A 51 5.07 6.51 -11.07
CA THR A 51 6.39 5.98 -10.68
C THR A 51 6.64 4.61 -11.32
N VAL A 52 5.66 3.70 -11.24
CA VAL A 52 5.79 2.36 -11.81
C VAL A 52 5.90 2.43 -13.34
N ARG A 53 5.15 3.33 -13.99
CA ARG A 53 5.27 3.58 -15.43
C ARG A 53 6.65 4.10 -15.81
N LEU A 54 7.18 5.07 -15.06
CA LEU A 54 8.53 5.61 -15.28
C LEU A 54 9.61 4.52 -15.16
N ILE A 55 9.48 3.61 -14.18
CA ILE A 55 10.39 2.47 -14.02
C ILE A 55 10.24 1.51 -15.19
N TYR A 56 9.01 1.23 -15.62
CA TYR A 56 8.75 0.38 -16.79
C TYR A 56 9.45 0.92 -18.03
N ASP A 57 9.31 2.22 -18.29
CA ASP A 57 9.88 2.86 -19.49
C ASP A 57 11.42 2.90 -19.44
N LYS A 58 12.02 3.03 -18.25
CA LYS A 58 13.48 3.16 -18.08
C LYS A 58 14.22 1.83 -17.90
N GLN A 59 13.62 0.89 -17.19
CA GLN A 59 14.28 -0.32 -16.70
C GLN A 59 13.58 -1.60 -17.15
N GLY A 60 12.32 -1.51 -17.55
CA GLY A 60 11.56 -2.63 -18.08
C GLY A 60 10.54 -3.21 -17.10
N ARG A 61 9.84 -4.24 -17.59
CA ARG A 61 8.66 -4.81 -16.92
C ARG A 61 8.99 -5.45 -15.58
N LYS A 62 10.10 -6.16 -15.48
CA LYS A 62 10.43 -6.95 -14.29
C LYS A 62 10.70 -6.04 -13.09
N GLU A 63 11.41 -4.95 -13.33
CA GLU A 63 11.81 -3.94 -12.36
C GLU A 63 10.58 -3.14 -11.89
N ALA A 64 9.69 -2.79 -12.81
CA ALA A 64 8.42 -2.13 -12.49
C ALA A 64 7.53 -2.99 -11.56
N ILE A 65 7.42 -4.30 -11.85
CA ILE A 65 6.66 -5.24 -11.02
C ILE A 65 7.34 -5.42 -9.66
N ALA A 66 8.67 -5.57 -9.62
CA ALA A 66 9.42 -5.73 -8.38
C ALA A 66 9.25 -4.50 -7.46
N PHE A 67 9.28 -3.28 -8.03
CA PHE A 67 9.01 -2.06 -7.28
C PHE A 67 7.61 -2.07 -6.68
N ALA A 68 6.57 -2.37 -7.47
CA ALA A 68 5.20 -2.45 -6.96
C ALA A 68 5.04 -3.49 -5.84
N GLN A 69 5.65 -4.67 -5.98
CA GLN A 69 5.65 -5.70 -4.93
C GLN A 69 6.37 -5.23 -3.66
N HIS A 70 7.47 -4.50 -3.80
CA HIS A 70 8.21 -3.94 -2.67
C HIS A 70 7.36 -2.93 -1.89
N ILE A 71 6.65 -2.04 -2.58
CA ILE A 71 5.71 -1.11 -1.95
C ILE A 71 4.62 -1.85 -1.17
N VAL A 72 4.01 -2.87 -1.76
CA VAL A 72 2.97 -3.68 -1.08
C VAL A 72 3.53 -4.40 0.15
N THR A 73 4.77 -4.87 0.07
CA THR A 73 5.47 -5.52 1.19
C THR A 73 5.70 -4.54 2.35
N ILE A 74 6.14 -3.32 2.06
CA ILE A 74 6.30 -2.29 3.11
C ILE A 74 4.93 -1.93 3.71
N ALA A 75 3.91 -1.73 2.86
CA ALA A 75 2.57 -1.37 3.29
C ALA A 75 1.94 -2.44 4.22
N SER A 76 2.12 -3.73 3.89
CA SER A 76 1.58 -4.84 4.69
C SER A 76 2.28 -4.99 6.05
N GLN A 77 3.60 -4.77 6.10
CA GLN A 77 4.36 -4.83 7.36
C GLN A 77 3.99 -3.69 8.31
N GLN A 78 3.73 -2.49 7.78
CA GLN A 78 3.30 -1.36 8.59
C GLN A 78 1.87 -1.54 9.12
N HIS A 79 0.99 -2.21 8.36
CA HIS A 79 -0.34 -2.59 8.82
C HIS A 79 -0.28 -3.58 9.99
N ALA A 80 0.65 -4.55 9.95
CA ALA A 80 0.82 -5.53 11.03
C ALA A 80 1.34 -4.91 12.35
N LYS A 81 2.11 -3.81 12.29
CA LYS A 81 2.64 -3.11 13.47
C LYS A 81 1.65 -2.13 14.11
N ALA A 82 0.55 -1.81 13.43
CA ALA A 82 -0.44 -0.86 13.91
C ALA A 82 -1.59 -1.50 14.71
N ALA A 83 -1.52 -2.80 15.03
CA ALA A 83 -2.40 -3.39 16.03
C ALA A 83 -1.95 -2.92 17.43
N PRO A 84 -2.74 -2.12 18.16
CA PRO A 84 -2.38 -1.73 19.52
C PRO A 84 -2.43 -2.97 20.40
N THR A 85 -1.28 -3.39 20.92
CA THR A 85 -1.21 -4.29 22.07
C THR A 85 -1.84 -3.57 23.26
N ARG A 86 -3.15 -3.77 23.44
CA ARG A 86 -3.86 -3.50 24.69
C ARG A 86 -3.35 -4.49 25.74
N ARG A 87 -2.21 -4.20 26.36
CA ARG A 87 -1.72 -4.85 27.58
C ARG A 87 -0.47 -4.13 28.08
N GLN A 88 -0.69 -3.17 28.99
CA GLN A 88 0.13 -2.88 30.18
C GLN A 88 -0.17 -1.46 30.64
N GLN A 89 -1.26 -1.34 31.40
CA GLN A 89 -1.34 -0.33 32.45
C GLN A 89 -2.07 -0.99 33.62
N GLU A 90 -1.49 -2.10 34.08
CA GLU A 90 -1.72 -2.60 35.43
C GLU A 90 -0.91 -1.69 36.35
N SER A 91 -1.63 -0.77 36.98
CA SER A 91 -1.54 -0.48 38.41
C SER A 91 -0.12 -0.45 39.00
N LEU A 92 0.57 0.67 38.83
CA LEU A 92 1.42 1.19 39.90
C LEU A 92 0.51 1.96 40.87
N ASP A 93 -0.28 1.20 41.61
CA ASP A 93 -0.94 1.63 42.84
C ASP A 93 -0.13 0.97 43.96
N LEU A 94 1.05 1.51 44.24
CA LEU A 94 1.81 1.21 45.43
C LEU A 94 2.80 2.35 45.69
N GLU A 95 2.35 3.34 46.46
CA GLU A 95 3.15 3.98 47.52
C GLU A 95 2.21 4.92 48.32
N LEU A 96 1.72 4.37 49.44
CA LEU A 96 1.27 5.11 50.64
C LEU A 96 2.36 4.95 51.69
#